data_AF-A0A9N8E3L9-F1
#
_entry.id   AF-A0A9N8E3L9-F1
#
_cell.length_a   1.000
_cell.length_b   1.000
_cell.length_c   1.000
_cell.angle_alpha   90.00
_cell.angle_beta   90.00
_cell.angle_gamma   90.00
#
_symmetry.space_group_name_H-M   'P 1'
#
loop_
_entity.id
_entity.type
_entity.pdbx_description
1 polymer ?
#
loop_
_entity_poly.entity_id
_entity_poly.type
_entity_poly.pdbx_seq_one_letter_code
_entity_poly.pdbx_strand_id
1 'polypeptide(L)'
;MTTHSEEDAMKATGTGSSVIAEGTNANGSDDDSNAVVVRKRPTWEITMEKLLDECASSDNPFLNSFASSPLMERFLRDNALAKAFGRMSRSRLRKELQESAALESKLARALPGLLATQTASGGTVSRSEPGMGTTQTEDLVIWDLCCGKGFSSLWLATNTFPQASSITSEDATIDTNHACPITNDNPGKVSIHMVDTDGDINFDWINGFPNLTFHKLDIYSHDLEDAIRESTMDGQKKLIVVGIHTCGDLSRRVLQLGQLCEAYATLVSPCCCIRPLKLKKRKIGSFGYDTAMKARNFNGQVSVYQLWGWMLWGYARAMNQQQAEKSGEQQKRRTSHRIDLTAEPLMKTDKNIWLSVVAAPTTRVFPVDSS
;
A
#
# COMPACT_ATOMS: atom_id res chain seq x y z
N MET A 1 60.51 -7.03 -14.43
CA MET A 1 60.73 -8.27 -15.20
C MET A 1 59.35 -8.78 -15.57
N THR A 2 58.86 -8.32 -16.73
CA THR A 2 58.63 -9.13 -17.97
C THR A 2 57.36 -9.98 -17.86
N THR A 3 56.34 -9.92 -18.72
CA THR A 3 56.06 -9.16 -19.96
C THR A 3 54.61 -9.45 -20.38
N HIS A 4 53.99 -8.47 -21.04
CA HIS A 4 52.97 -8.52 -22.11
C HIS A 4 52.17 -9.78 -22.42
N SER A 5 50.86 -9.59 -22.60
CA SER A 5 50.23 -9.73 -23.94
C SER A 5 48.95 -8.89 -24.03
N GLU A 6 49.06 -7.75 -24.70
CA GLU A 6 47.99 -7.10 -25.45
C GLU A 6 47.73 -7.88 -26.75
N GLU A 7 46.53 -7.71 -27.31
CA GLU A 7 46.05 -7.90 -28.70
C GLU A 7 44.60 -8.43 -28.63
N ASP A 8 43.60 -8.00 -29.39
CA ASP A 8 43.37 -6.86 -30.28
C ASP A 8 41.85 -6.94 -30.58
N ALA A 9 41.07 -5.88 -30.39
CA ALA A 9 40.63 -4.95 -31.43
C ALA A 9 39.66 -5.53 -32.52
N MET A 10 38.56 -4.78 -32.67
CA MET A 10 37.82 -4.44 -33.91
C MET A 10 36.41 -5.02 -34.18
N LYS A 11 35.51 -4.02 -34.38
CA LYS A 11 34.38 -3.90 -35.32
C LYS A 11 33.06 -4.59 -34.93
N ALA A 12 31.87 -4.01 -35.14
CA ALA A 12 31.45 -2.90 -35.99
C ALA A 12 30.21 -2.18 -35.42
N THR A 13 30.16 -0.87 -35.68
CA THR A 13 29.01 0.04 -35.60
C THR A 13 27.99 -0.27 -36.69
N GLY A 14 26.75 -0.60 -36.32
CA GLY A 14 25.62 -0.75 -37.24
C GLY A 14 24.91 0.58 -37.46
N THR A 15 25.21 1.21 -38.60
CA THR A 15 24.57 2.41 -39.14
C THR A 15 23.14 2.13 -39.59
N GLY A 16 22.25 3.09 -39.34
CA GLY A 16 20.87 3.08 -39.78
C GLY A 16 20.75 3.10 -41.31
N SER A 17 19.79 2.35 -41.83
CA SER A 17 19.40 2.37 -43.23
C SER A 17 18.00 2.96 -43.33
N SER A 18 17.95 4.23 -43.72
CA SER A 18 16.76 4.93 -44.20
C SER A 18 16.56 4.52 -45.65
N VAL A 19 15.45 3.86 -45.94
CA VAL A 19 15.00 3.60 -47.31
C VAL A 19 14.11 4.76 -47.73
N ILE A 20 14.65 5.63 -48.57
CA ILE A 20 13.89 6.60 -49.36
C ILE A 20 13.44 5.85 -50.62
N ALA A 21 12.13 5.71 -50.81
CA ALA A 21 11.54 5.29 -52.07
C ALA A 21 10.82 6.50 -52.68
N GLU A 22 11.45 7.11 -53.68
CA GLU A 22 10.79 7.99 -54.64
C GLU A 22 9.94 7.13 -55.58
N GLY A 23 8.67 7.49 -55.70
CA GLY A 23 7.73 6.90 -56.64
C GLY A 23 6.70 7.95 -57.03
N THR A 24 7.01 8.71 -58.07
CA THR A 24 6.07 9.56 -58.80
C THR A 24 5.05 8.69 -59.54
N ASN A 25 3.75 8.94 -59.35
CA ASN A 25 2.80 9.03 -60.46
C ASN A 25 1.48 9.66 -60.01
N ALA A 26 0.99 10.54 -60.87
CA ALA A 26 -0.22 11.34 -60.73
C ALA A 26 -1.49 10.60 -61.19
N ASN A 27 -2.63 11.21 -60.83
CA ASN A 27 -4.00 11.03 -61.31
C ASN A 27 -4.84 9.91 -60.67
N GLY A 28 -5.93 10.33 -60.01
CA GLY A 28 -7.15 9.53 -59.94
C GLY A 28 -7.96 9.70 -58.65
N SER A 29 -9.10 10.37 -58.79
CA SER A 29 -10.32 10.29 -57.97
C SER A 29 -10.26 10.73 -56.51
N ASP A 30 -10.98 11.84 -56.24
CA ASP A 30 -11.57 12.19 -54.96
C ASP A 30 -12.55 11.08 -54.53
N ASP A 31 -12.02 10.05 -53.87
CA ASP A 31 -12.80 9.10 -53.09
C ASP A 31 -12.59 9.45 -51.62
N ASP A 32 -13.60 10.12 -51.07
CA ASP A 32 -13.76 10.52 -49.65
C ASP A 32 -13.94 9.27 -48.77
N SER A 33 -13.00 8.34 -48.89
CA SER A 33 -12.87 7.17 -48.04
C SER A 33 -12.36 7.68 -46.68
N ASN A 34 -13.33 7.94 -45.82
CA ASN A 34 -13.17 8.28 -44.42
C ASN A 34 -12.30 7.21 -43.74
N ALA A 35 -10.98 7.38 -43.83
CA ALA A 35 -10.00 6.41 -43.36
C ALA A 35 -10.13 6.36 -41.84
N VAL A 36 -10.84 5.33 -41.35
CA VAL A 36 -10.97 5.05 -39.92
C VAL A 36 -9.57 4.89 -39.37
N VAL A 37 -9.04 5.94 -38.75
CA VAL A 37 -7.75 5.89 -38.06
C VAL A 37 -7.94 4.95 -36.87
N VAL A 38 -7.56 3.68 -37.07
CA VAL A 38 -7.55 2.68 -36.01
C VAL A 38 -6.49 3.11 -35.00
N ARG A 39 -6.91 3.83 -33.96
CA ARG A 39 -6.04 4.22 -32.86
C ARG A 39 -5.51 2.95 -32.20
N LYS A 40 -4.19 2.78 -32.20
CA LYS A 40 -3.54 1.70 -31.46
C LYS A 40 -3.88 1.87 -29.98
N ARG A 41 -4.54 0.85 -29.43
CA ARG A 41 -4.92 0.84 -28.02
C ARG A 41 -3.69 0.87 -27.12
N PRO A 42 -3.67 1.69 -26.06
CA PRO A 42 -2.62 1.66 -25.07
C PRO A 42 -2.45 0.27 -24.41
N THR A 43 -1.20 -0.12 -24.14
CA THR A 43 -0.89 -1.42 -23.51
C THR A 43 -1.56 -1.62 -22.15
N TRP A 44 -1.83 -0.54 -21.43
CA TRP A 44 -2.46 -0.59 -20.12
C TRP A 44 -3.93 -1.00 -20.20
N GLU A 45 -4.67 -0.56 -21.22
CA GLU A 45 -6.07 -0.94 -21.42
C GLU A 45 -6.17 -2.45 -21.61
N ILE A 46 -5.33 -3.00 -22.49
CA ILE A 46 -5.25 -4.45 -22.75
C ILE A 46 -4.90 -5.21 -21.45
N THR A 47 -4.04 -4.64 -20.61
CA THR A 47 -3.66 -5.25 -19.33
C THR A 47 -4.83 -5.27 -18.35
N MET A 48 -5.61 -4.17 -18.28
CA MET A 48 -6.78 -4.05 -17.43
C MET A 48 -7.93 -4.94 -17.89
N GLU A 49 -8.20 -5.02 -19.20
CA GLU A 49 -9.20 -5.94 -19.76
C GLU A 49 -8.87 -7.40 -19.43
N LYS A 50 -7.63 -7.82 -19.68
CA LYS A 50 -7.20 -9.19 -19.34
C LYS A 50 -7.30 -9.47 -17.84
N LEU A 51 -7.06 -8.46 -17.01
CA LEU A 51 -7.21 -8.59 -15.57
C LEU A 51 -8.69 -8.66 -15.16
N LEU A 52 -9.56 -7.89 -15.81
CA LEU A 52 -11.02 -7.93 -15.64
C LEU A 52 -11.59 -9.29 -16.01
N ASP A 53 -11.20 -9.84 -17.17
CA ASP A 53 -11.59 -11.18 -17.60
C ASP A 53 -11.13 -12.24 -16.60
N GLU A 54 -9.91 -12.08 -16.07
CA GLU A 54 -9.37 -12.95 -15.02
C GLU A 54 -10.13 -12.80 -13.70
N CYS A 55 -10.51 -11.59 -13.30
CA CYS A 55 -11.34 -11.37 -12.13
C CYS A 55 -12.73 -12.00 -12.30
N ALA A 56 -13.39 -11.81 -13.44
CA ALA A 56 -14.71 -12.37 -13.69
C ALA A 56 -14.74 -13.91 -13.67
N SER A 57 -13.63 -14.55 -14.03
CA SER A 57 -13.50 -16.01 -14.13
C SER A 57 -12.83 -16.67 -12.91
N SER A 58 -12.40 -15.89 -11.92
CA SER A 58 -11.56 -16.38 -10.83
C SER A 58 -12.37 -16.71 -9.57
N ASP A 59 -12.12 -17.87 -8.97
CA ASP A 59 -12.61 -18.20 -7.61
C ASP A 59 -11.88 -17.42 -6.48
N ASN A 60 -11.12 -16.37 -6.82
CA ASN A 60 -10.34 -15.60 -5.86
C ASN A 60 -11.18 -14.40 -5.37
N PRO A 61 -11.60 -14.37 -4.10
CA PRO A 61 -12.51 -13.33 -3.62
C PRO A 61 -11.92 -11.91 -3.69
N PHE A 62 -10.60 -11.76 -3.62
CA PHE A 62 -9.94 -10.45 -3.73
C PHE A 62 -10.02 -9.89 -5.15
N LEU A 63 -9.87 -10.75 -6.17
CA LEU A 63 -10.01 -10.33 -7.57
C LEU A 63 -11.46 -9.98 -7.89
N ASN A 64 -12.41 -10.75 -7.35
CA ASN A 64 -13.84 -10.49 -7.58
C ASN A 64 -14.27 -9.18 -6.90
N SER A 65 -13.77 -8.94 -5.68
CA SER A 65 -13.98 -7.67 -4.97
C SER A 65 -13.44 -6.48 -5.75
N PHE A 66 -12.28 -6.63 -6.41
CA PHE A 66 -11.75 -5.56 -7.25
C PHE A 66 -12.64 -5.28 -8.47
N ALA A 67 -13.11 -6.31 -9.16
CA ALA A 67 -13.95 -6.13 -10.36
C ALA A 67 -15.24 -5.34 -10.08
N SER A 68 -15.79 -5.48 -8.87
CA SER A 68 -16.97 -4.74 -8.42
C SER A 68 -16.64 -3.45 -7.64
N SER A 69 -15.36 -3.06 -7.56
CA SER A 69 -14.94 -1.95 -6.70
C SER A 69 -15.03 -0.58 -7.39
N PRO A 70 -15.24 0.51 -6.62
CA PRO A 70 -15.15 1.88 -7.14
C PRO A 70 -13.79 2.19 -7.80
N LEU A 71 -12.72 1.56 -7.32
CA LEU A 71 -11.39 1.71 -7.90
C LEU A 71 -11.32 1.25 -9.37
N MET A 72 -12.02 0.15 -9.71
CA MET A 72 -12.06 -0.35 -11.08
C MET A 72 -12.70 0.67 -12.02
N GLU A 73 -13.87 1.19 -11.64
CA GLU A 73 -14.56 2.21 -12.43
C GLU A 73 -13.68 3.44 -12.61
N ARG A 74 -12.96 3.83 -11.56
CA ARG A 74 -12.05 4.98 -11.61
C ARG A 74 -10.84 4.72 -12.51
N PHE A 75 -10.27 3.52 -12.51
CA PHE A 75 -9.19 3.14 -13.44
C PHE A 75 -9.57 3.29 -14.90
N LEU A 76 -10.84 3.05 -15.24
CA LEU A 76 -11.34 3.19 -16.61
C LEU A 76 -11.56 4.65 -17.03
N ARG A 77 -11.75 5.57 -16.07
CA ARG A 77 -12.08 6.98 -16.32
C ARG A 77 -10.88 7.91 -16.15
N ASP A 78 -9.97 7.59 -15.25
CA ASP A 78 -8.85 8.45 -14.84
C ASP A 78 -7.56 8.08 -15.59
N ASN A 79 -7.21 8.92 -16.57
CA ASN A 79 -6.00 8.75 -17.37
C ASN A 79 -4.71 8.81 -16.55
N ALA A 80 -4.67 9.54 -15.42
CA ALA A 80 -3.48 9.62 -14.58
C ALA A 80 -3.25 8.30 -13.84
N LEU A 81 -4.30 7.74 -13.24
CA LEU A 81 -4.27 6.40 -12.62
C LEU A 81 -3.87 5.33 -13.65
N ALA A 82 -4.53 5.34 -14.80
CA ALA A 82 -4.25 4.42 -15.89
C ALA A 82 -2.78 4.48 -16.33
N LYS A 83 -2.18 5.66 -16.46
CA LYS A 83 -0.75 5.82 -16.80
C LYS A 83 0.18 5.35 -15.68
N ALA A 84 -0.14 5.66 -14.42
CA ALA A 84 0.70 5.35 -13.27
C ALA A 84 0.85 3.83 -13.06
N PHE A 85 -0.26 3.09 -13.15
CA PHE A 85 -0.30 1.65 -12.93
C PHE A 85 -0.29 0.82 -14.21
N GLY A 86 -0.61 1.43 -15.35
CA GLY A 86 -0.73 0.76 -16.64
C GLY A 86 0.56 0.19 -17.21
N ARG A 87 1.72 0.62 -16.70
CA ARG A 87 3.03 0.02 -17.02
C ARG A 87 3.35 -1.21 -16.18
N MET A 88 2.54 -1.54 -15.17
CA MET A 88 2.73 -2.77 -14.41
C MET A 88 2.36 -3.98 -15.26
N SER A 89 3.18 -5.02 -15.21
CA SER A 89 2.78 -6.32 -15.74
C SER A 89 1.53 -6.84 -15.01
N ARG A 90 0.66 -7.57 -15.71
CA ARG A 90 -0.55 -8.19 -15.12
C ARG A 90 -0.28 -8.93 -13.81
N SER A 91 0.78 -9.75 -13.75
CA SER A 91 1.13 -10.52 -12.54
C SER A 91 1.48 -9.65 -11.34
N ARG A 92 2.15 -8.51 -11.58
CA ARG A 92 2.46 -7.52 -10.55
C ARG A 92 1.20 -6.81 -10.07
N LEU A 93 0.38 -6.31 -10.99
CA LEU A 93 -0.87 -5.63 -10.62
C LEU A 93 -1.80 -6.55 -9.83
N ARG A 94 -1.95 -7.82 -10.26
CA ARG A 94 -2.68 -8.85 -9.51
C ARG A 94 -2.15 -9.03 -8.09
N LYS A 95 -0.83 -9.00 -7.91
CA LYS A 95 -0.21 -9.12 -6.59
C LYS A 95 -0.55 -7.91 -5.71
N GLU A 96 -0.39 -6.69 -6.22
CA GLU A 96 -0.72 -5.46 -5.49
C GLU A 96 -2.21 -5.45 -5.07
N LEU A 97 -3.11 -5.91 -5.95
CA LEU A 97 -4.54 -6.06 -5.67
C LEU A 97 -4.84 -7.00 -4.51
N GLN A 98 -4.27 -8.21 -4.56
CA GLN A 98 -4.47 -9.18 -3.50
C GLN A 98 -3.92 -8.64 -2.16
N GLU A 99 -2.74 -8.01 -2.19
CA GLU A 99 -2.11 -7.40 -1.02
C GLU A 99 -2.95 -6.28 -0.39
N SER A 100 -3.51 -5.39 -1.21
CA SER A 100 -4.40 -4.32 -0.74
C SER A 100 -5.73 -4.83 -0.19
N ALA A 101 -6.35 -5.80 -0.85
CA ALA A 101 -7.61 -6.37 -0.35
C ALA A 101 -7.40 -7.16 0.95
N ALA A 102 -6.25 -7.82 1.10
CA ALA A 102 -5.90 -8.44 2.38
C ALA A 102 -5.59 -7.41 3.47
N LEU A 103 -4.92 -6.29 3.14
CA LEU A 103 -4.71 -5.18 4.07
C LEU A 103 -6.06 -4.71 4.63
N GLU A 104 -7.03 -4.45 3.76
CA GLU A 104 -8.39 -4.06 4.15
C GLU A 104 -9.02 -5.08 5.11
N SER A 105 -8.90 -6.38 4.81
CA SER A 105 -9.38 -7.44 5.72
C SER A 105 -8.66 -7.46 7.07
N LYS A 106 -7.36 -7.12 7.13
CA LYS A 106 -6.63 -7.00 8.40
C LYS A 106 -7.02 -5.74 9.16
N LEU A 107 -7.22 -4.62 8.48
CA LEU A 107 -7.73 -3.39 9.06
C LEU A 107 -9.11 -3.61 9.67
N ALA A 108 -10.02 -4.29 8.97
CA ALA A 108 -11.35 -4.67 9.48
C ALA A 108 -11.27 -5.43 10.80
N ARG A 109 -10.31 -6.36 10.92
CA ARG A 109 -10.09 -7.16 12.13
C ARG A 109 -9.45 -6.37 13.27
N ALA A 110 -8.59 -5.40 12.94
CA ALA A 110 -8.00 -4.50 13.93
C ALA A 110 -9.00 -3.44 14.43
N LEU A 111 -9.94 -3.05 13.56
CA LEU A 111 -10.91 -1.97 13.78
C LEU A 111 -12.36 -2.47 13.57
N PRO A 112 -12.85 -3.43 14.38
CA PRO A 112 -14.15 -4.09 14.15
C PRO A 112 -15.36 -3.14 14.18
N GLY A 113 -15.23 -1.95 14.80
CA GLY A 113 -16.29 -0.93 14.83
C GLY A 113 -16.25 0.10 13.70
N LEU A 114 -15.14 0.22 12.96
CA LEU A 114 -14.95 1.30 11.99
C LEU A 114 -15.47 0.94 10.59
N LEU A 115 -15.39 -0.35 10.20
CA LEU A 115 -15.79 -0.80 8.86
C LEU A 115 -17.19 -1.42 8.80
N ALA A 116 -17.74 -1.89 9.93
CA ALA A 116 -19.09 -2.45 10.01
C ALA A 116 -20.19 -1.41 9.70
N THR A 117 -19.91 -0.12 9.89
CA THR A 117 -20.82 1.00 9.65
C THR A 117 -20.89 1.44 8.19
N GLN A 118 -19.92 1.09 7.34
CA GLN A 118 -19.93 1.49 5.93
C GLN A 118 -20.71 0.51 5.03
N THR A 119 -20.79 -0.77 5.38
CA THR A 119 -21.59 -1.74 4.62
C THR A 119 -23.10 -1.57 4.80
N ALA A 120 -23.55 -0.78 5.77
CA ALA A 120 -24.97 -0.56 6.05
C ALA A 120 -25.60 0.57 5.20
N SER A 121 -24.81 1.33 4.44
CA SER A 121 -25.30 2.48 3.66
C SER A 121 -26.03 2.13 2.36
N GLY A 122 -26.18 0.83 2.04
CA GLY A 122 -26.89 0.34 0.85
C GLY A 122 -28.25 -0.30 1.10
N GLY A 123 -28.76 -0.30 2.34
CA GLY A 123 -30.01 -0.97 2.71
C GLY A 123 -30.81 -0.12 3.68
N THR A 124 -32.12 -0.04 3.44
CA THR A 124 -33.15 0.62 4.24
C THR A 124 -32.82 0.66 5.74
N VAL A 125 -32.75 1.86 6.28
CA VAL A 125 -32.63 2.16 7.71
C VAL A 125 -33.78 1.48 8.45
N SER A 126 -33.54 0.28 8.95
CA SER A 126 -34.39 -0.30 9.97
C SER A 126 -34.02 0.38 11.28
N ARG A 127 -34.94 1.19 11.77
CA ARG A 127 -34.86 2.01 12.97
C ARG A 127 -34.64 1.10 14.19
N SER A 128 -33.38 0.83 14.53
CA SER A 128 -33.01 0.26 15.82
C SER A 128 -33.20 1.31 16.93
N GLU A 129 -33.56 0.82 18.11
CA GLU A 129 -34.10 1.57 19.23
C GLU A 129 -33.19 2.72 19.73
N PRO A 130 -33.80 3.81 20.27
CA PRO A 130 -33.06 4.94 20.82
C PRO A 130 -32.47 4.56 22.19
N GLY A 131 -31.25 3.99 22.20
CA GLY A 131 -30.62 3.61 23.47
C GLY A 131 -29.16 3.16 23.46
N MET A 132 -28.47 3.12 22.31
CA MET A 132 -27.03 2.82 22.26
C MET A 132 -26.35 3.71 21.23
N GLY A 133 -25.35 4.45 21.70
CA GLY A 133 -24.80 5.63 21.05
C GLY A 133 -24.50 5.50 19.56
N THR A 134 -24.83 6.54 18.82
CA THR A 134 -24.30 6.82 17.49
C THR A 134 -22.78 6.69 17.54
N THR A 135 -22.22 5.61 17.00
CA THR A 135 -20.77 5.42 16.93
C THR A 135 -20.22 6.44 15.94
N GLN A 136 -19.79 7.58 16.46
CA GLN A 136 -18.93 8.50 15.73
C GLN A 136 -17.79 7.67 15.17
N THR A 137 -17.66 7.61 13.85
CA THR A 137 -16.42 7.15 13.21
C THR A 137 -15.29 7.93 13.86
N GLU A 138 -14.36 7.24 14.52
CA GLU A 138 -13.22 7.89 15.15
C GLU A 138 -12.31 8.43 14.05
N ASP A 139 -11.61 9.53 14.33
CA ASP A 139 -10.62 10.03 13.40
C ASP A 139 -9.47 9.01 13.28
N LEU A 140 -9.12 8.65 12.05
CA LEU A 140 -8.11 7.65 11.72
C LEU A 140 -6.97 8.31 10.95
N VAL A 141 -5.75 7.97 11.32
CA VAL A 141 -4.55 8.34 10.56
C VAL A 141 -3.83 7.05 10.19
N ILE A 142 -3.61 6.84 8.89
CA ILE A 142 -2.90 5.66 8.38
C ILE A 142 -1.57 6.12 7.78
N TRP A 143 -0.48 5.53 8.21
CA TRP A 143 0.84 5.72 7.63
C TRP A 143 1.27 4.46 6.84
N ASP A 144 1.27 4.54 5.52
CA ASP A 144 1.68 3.48 4.59
C ASP A 144 3.17 3.62 4.25
N LEU A 145 4.00 2.82 4.91
CA LEU A 145 5.46 2.92 4.85
C LEU A 145 6.04 2.04 3.74
N CYS A 146 6.97 2.63 2.96
CA CYS A 146 7.50 2.05 1.72
C CYS A 146 6.37 1.77 0.71
N CYS A 147 5.51 2.77 0.50
CA CYS A 147 4.30 2.66 -0.29
C CYS A 147 4.57 2.36 -1.78
N GLY A 148 5.78 2.61 -2.28
CA GLY A 148 6.08 2.55 -3.70
C GLY A 148 5.07 3.40 -4.48
N LYS A 149 4.44 2.82 -5.50
CA LYS A 149 3.42 3.53 -6.30
C LYS A 149 2.09 3.80 -5.56
N GLY A 150 1.98 3.49 -4.26
CA GLY A 150 0.81 3.83 -3.45
C GLY A 150 -0.45 3.02 -3.75
N PHE A 151 -0.33 1.81 -4.32
CA PHE A 151 -1.51 1.03 -4.72
C PHE A 151 -2.40 0.63 -3.53
N SER A 152 -1.81 0.31 -2.37
CA SER A 152 -2.56 -0.02 -1.16
C SER A 152 -3.24 1.20 -0.55
N SER A 153 -2.56 2.33 -0.48
CA SER A 153 -3.17 3.60 -0.06
C SER A 153 -4.31 4.04 -0.99
N LEU A 154 -4.12 3.90 -2.31
CA LEU A 154 -5.16 4.15 -3.31
C LEU A 154 -6.38 3.24 -3.07
N TRP A 155 -6.17 1.93 -2.89
CA TRP A 155 -7.24 0.99 -2.57
C TRP A 155 -8.01 1.38 -1.32
N LEU A 156 -7.31 1.74 -0.25
CA LEU A 156 -7.97 2.17 0.99
C LEU A 156 -8.77 3.45 0.77
N ALA A 157 -8.24 4.43 0.03
CA ALA A 157 -8.93 5.69 -0.24
C ALA A 157 -10.16 5.53 -1.13
N THR A 158 -10.20 4.54 -2.03
CA THR A 158 -11.36 4.30 -2.90
C THR A 158 -12.38 3.34 -2.33
N ASN A 159 -11.93 2.23 -1.76
CA ASN A 159 -12.79 1.10 -1.44
C ASN A 159 -13.21 1.10 0.02
N THR A 160 -12.28 1.47 0.90
CA THR A 160 -12.45 1.32 2.36
C THR A 160 -12.84 2.63 3.04
N PHE A 161 -12.33 3.76 2.54
CA PHE A 161 -12.55 5.09 3.08
C PHE A 161 -12.87 6.09 1.96
N PRO A 162 -13.88 5.81 1.11
CA PRO A 162 -14.27 6.74 0.06
C PRO A 162 -14.67 8.07 0.68
N GLN A 163 -13.94 9.13 0.33
CA GLN A 163 -14.41 10.48 0.58
C GLN A 163 -15.43 10.85 -0.47
N ALA A 164 -16.45 11.63 -0.09
CA ALA A 164 -17.34 12.26 -1.05
C ALA A 164 -16.52 13.24 -1.88
N SER A 165 -15.93 12.76 -2.97
CA SER A 165 -15.27 13.62 -3.94
C SER A 165 -16.36 14.40 -4.66
N SER A 166 -16.52 15.68 -4.32
CA SER A 166 -17.30 16.64 -5.11
C SER A 166 -16.59 16.87 -6.43
N ILE A 167 -16.61 15.87 -7.32
CA ILE A 167 -16.24 16.06 -8.71
C ILE A 167 -17.48 16.66 -9.38
N THR A 168 -17.67 17.97 -9.21
CA THR A 168 -18.34 18.74 -10.24
C THR A 168 -17.34 18.86 -11.38
N SER A 169 -17.69 18.29 -12.53
CA SER A 169 -17.01 18.52 -13.80
C SER A 169 -16.84 20.03 -14.03
N GLU A 170 -15.70 20.41 -14.62
CA GLU A 170 -15.30 21.78 -15.05
C GLU A 170 -14.39 22.51 -14.04
N ASP A 171 -13.08 22.26 -14.15
CA ASP A 171 -12.00 23.27 -14.23
C ASP A 171 -10.64 22.65 -13.91
N ALA A 172 -9.99 22.16 -14.96
CA ALA A 172 -8.65 21.60 -14.91
C ALA A 172 -7.61 22.67 -15.26
N THR A 173 -7.12 23.39 -14.25
CA THR A 173 -5.74 23.94 -14.21
C THR A 173 -5.37 24.24 -12.76
N ILE A 174 -4.85 23.25 -12.03
CA ILE A 174 -4.18 23.47 -10.75
C ILE A 174 -2.67 23.30 -11.00
N ASP A 175 -1.93 24.38 -10.74
CA ASP A 175 -0.48 24.48 -10.87
C ASP A 175 0.22 23.51 -9.90
N THR A 176 1.24 22.79 -10.39
CA THR A 176 1.84 21.62 -9.74
C THR A 176 3.06 21.94 -8.87
N ASN A 177 3.29 23.22 -8.54
CA ASN A 177 4.55 23.66 -7.92
C ASN A 177 4.47 24.16 -6.47
N HIS A 178 3.39 23.91 -5.73
CA HIS A 178 3.33 24.25 -4.31
C HIS A 178 3.08 23.01 -3.46
N ALA A 179 4.03 22.73 -2.55
CA ALA A 179 3.80 21.88 -1.39
C ALA A 179 2.51 22.37 -0.72
N CYS A 180 1.46 21.55 -0.81
CA CYS A 180 0.13 21.93 -0.38
C CYS A 180 0.16 22.19 1.13
N PRO A 181 -0.17 23.41 1.59
CA PRO A 181 -0.35 23.68 3.01
C PRO A 181 -1.50 22.80 3.50
N ILE A 182 -1.28 22.11 4.62
CA ILE A 182 -2.28 21.30 5.30
C ILE A 182 -3.45 22.21 5.68
N THR A 183 -4.54 22.22 4.90
CA THR A 183 -5.79 22.89 5.28
C THR A 183 -6.91 21.87 5.32
N ASN A 184 -7.17 21.38 6.53
CA ASN A 184 -8.11 20.33 6.92
C ASN A 184 -9.55 20.83 7.10
N ASP A 185 -10.11 21.58 6.15
CA ASP A 185 -11.39 22.26 6.40
C ASP A 185 -12.64 21.54 5.84
N ASN A 186 -12.53 20.26 5.46
CA ASN A 186 -13.67 19.35 5.59
C ASN A 186 -13.24 17.89 5.75
N PRO A 187 -13.40 17.30 6.95
CA PRO A 187 -12.71 16.10 7.37
C PRO A 187 -13.44 14.87 6.87
N GLY A 188 -12.90 14.31 5.81
CA GLY A 188 -12.83 12.86 5.78
C GLY A 188 -12.12 12.39 7.03
N LYS A 189 -12.85 11.73 7.95
CA LYS A 189 -12.30 11.28 9.25
C LYS A 189 -11.05 10.41 9.13
N VAL A 190 -10.71 9.93 7.94
CA VAL A 190 -9.51 9.14 7.67
C VAL A 190 -8.55 9.92 6.79
N SER A 191 -7.32 10.09 7.26
CA SER A 191 -6.18 10.58 6.50
C SER A 191 -5.17 9.46 6.27
N ILE A 192 -4.59 9.40 5.08
CA ILE A 192 -3.63 8.37 4.68
C ILE A 192 -2.35 9.06 4.18
N HIS A 193 -1.26 8.82 4.89
CA HIS A 193 0.07 9.35 4.61
C HIS A 193 0.92 8.23 3.98
N MET A 194 1.29 8.42 2.73
CA MET A 194 2.16 7.54 1.96
C MET A 194 3.61 7.97 2.14
N VAL A 195 4.52 7.03 2.43
CA VAL A 195 5.94 7.33 2.63
C VAL A 195 6.82 6.47 1.74
N ASP A 196 7.69 7.11 0.97
CA ASP A 196 8.79 6.44 0.26
C ASP A 196 10.01 7.37 0.14
N THR A 197 11.18 6.77 -0.04
CA THR A 197 12.43 7.50 -0.33
C THR A 197 12.56 7.89 -1.80
N ASP A 198 11.85 7.19 -2.69
CA ASP A 198 11.90 7.43 -4.13
C ASP A 198 11.03 8.64 -4.50
N GLY A 199 11.68 9.75 -4.83
CA GLY A 199 11.01 10.98 -5.26
C GLY A 199 10.61 10.99 -6.73
N ASP A 200 11.00 9.99 -7.51
CA ASP A 200 10.72 9.90 -8.95
C ASP A 200 9.42 9.14 -9.23
N ILE A 201 8.71 8.72 -8.17
CA ILE A 201 7.41 8.07 -8.29
C ILE A 201 6.39 9.12 -8.75
N ASN A 202 5.76 8.87 -9.90
CA ASN A 202 4.67 9.71 -10.38
C ASN A 202 3.40 9.46 -9.54
N PHE A 203 2.97 10.52 -8.85
CA PHE A 203 1.74 10.59 -8.06
C PHE A 203 0.72 11.58 -8.62
N ASP A 204 0.72 11.88 -9.94
CA ASP A 204 -0.22 12.85 -10.54
C ASP A 204 -1.69 12.53 -10.21
N TRP A 205 -1.99 11.25 -10.00
CA TRP A 205 -3.30 10.75 -9.63
C TRP A 205 -3.74 11.11 -8.20
N ILE A 206 -2.82 11.47 -7.30
CA ILE A 206 -3.11 11.77 -5.88
C ILE A 206 -4.04 12.97 -5.73
N ASN A 207 -3.99 13.92 -6.67
CA ASN A 207 -4.78 15.15 -6.63
C ASN A 207 -6.29 14.90 -6.63
N GLY A 208 -6.73 13.73 -7.12
CA GLY A 208 -8.12 13.33 -7.06
C GLY A 208 -8.51 12.61 -5.76
N PHE A 209 -7.67 12.63 -4.73
CA PHE A 209 -7.86 11.94 -3.45
C PHE A 209 -7.51 12.86 -2.27
N PRO A 210 -8.48 13.61 -1.74
CA PRO A 210 -8.22 14.63 -0.71
C PRO A 210 -7.71 14.04 0.62
N ASN A 211 -7.90 12.75 0.86
CA ASN A 211 -7.41 12.05 2.04
C ASN A 211 -6.05 11.35 1.85
N LEU A 212 -5.40 11.51 0.70
CA LEU A 212 -4.07 10.96 0.45
C LEU A 212 -3.02 12.08 0.48
N THR A 213 -1.89 11.83 1.13
CA THR A 213 -0.72 12.71 1.09
C THR A 213 0.53 11.88 0.92
N PHE A 214 1.46 12.32 0.06
CA PHE A 214 2.75 11.67 -0.11
C PHE A 214 3.87 12.45 0.58
N HIS A 215 4.74 11.73 1.27
CA HIS A 215 5.91 12.26 1.95
C HIS A 215 7.17 11.56 1.46
N LYS A 216 8.14 12.35 0.97
CA LYS A 216 9.46 11.85 0.59
C LYS A 216 10.37 11.80 1.81
N LEU A 217 10.27 10.74 2.61
CA LEU A 217 11.01 10.56 3.86
C LEU A 217 11.68 9.18 3.91
N ASP A 218 12.81 9.10 4.63
CA ASP A 218 13.41 7.81 4.96
C ASP A 218 12.70 7.19 6.17
N ILE A 219 12.35 5.90 6.08
CA ILE A 219 11.75 5.13 7.18
C ILE A 219 12.63 5.09 8.45
N TYR A 220 13.92 5.33 8.30
CA TYR A 220 14.88 5.41 9.42
C TYR A 220 15.13 6.84 9.92
N SER A 221 14.58 7.86 9.26
CA SER A 221 14.77 9.26 9.68
C SER A 221 14.01 9.58 10.97
N HIS A 222 14.51 10.58 11.70
CA HIS A 222 13.80 11.20 12.82
C HIS A 222 12.62 12.03 12.32
N ASP A 223 12.78 12.73 11.20
CA ASP A 223 11.71 13.53 10.57
C ASP A 223 10.42 12.72 10.33
N LEU A 224 10.53 11.45 9.92
CA LEU A 224 9.36 10.58 9.81
C LEU A 224 8.72 10.27 11.18
N GLU A 225 9.53 9.99 12.19
CA GLU A 225 9.03 9.70 13.54
C GLU A 225 8.28 10.92 14.10
N ASP A 226 8.84 12.12 13.93
CA ASP A 226 8.23 13.37 14.36
C ASP A 226 6.93 13.64 13.60
N ALA A 227 6.92 13.47 12.27
CA ALA A 227 5.71 13.64 11.46
C ALA A 227 4.58 12.66 11.84
N ILE A 228 4.91 11.40 12.15
CA ILE A 228 3.92 10.43 12.65
C ILE A 228 3.35 10.89 13.99
N ARG A 229 4.18 11.36 14.92
CA ARG A 229 3.72 11.83 16.24
C ARG A 229 2.86 13.09 16.12
N GLU A 230 3.27 14.05 15.31
CA GLU A 230 2.52 15.28 15.06
C GLU A 230 1.12 14.99 14.53
N SER A 231 0.98 13.98 13.66
CA SER A 231 -0.33 13.60 13.10
C SER A 231 -1.36 13.11 14.12
N THR A 232 -0.93 12.81 15.36
CA THR A 232 -1.76 12.23 16.43
C THR A 232 -1.74 13.04 17.73
N MET A 233 -1.07 14.20 17.77
CA MET A 233 -0.87 15.00 18.99
C MET A 233 -2.18 15.42 19.69
N ASP A 234 -3.28 15.59 18.95
CA ASP A 234 -4.58 15.95 19.52
C ASP A 234 -5.22 14.82 20.34
N GLY A 235 -4.64 13.60 20.33
CA GLY A 235 -5.05 12.47 21.17
C GLY A 235 -6.41 11.86 20.83
N GLN A 236 -7.09 12.40 19.82
CA GLN A 236 -8.40 11.98 19.34
C GLN A 236 -8.32 10.99 18.17
N LYS A 237 -7.17 10.92 17.49
CA LYS A 237 -7.01 10.08 16.29
C LYS A 237 -6.40 8.71 16.60
N LYS A 238 -6.94 7.65 16.01
CA LYS A 238 -6.33 6.33 16.01
C LYS A 238 -5.24 6.27 14.95
N LEU A 239 -4.01 5.99 15.38
CA LEU A 239 -2.88 5.78 14.48
C LEU A 239 -2.79 4.34 14.01
N ILE A 240 -2.68 4.13 12.70
CA ILE A 240 -2.36 2.86 12.08
C ILE A 240 -1.07 3.00 11.29
N VAL A 241 -0.13 2.08 11.52
CA VAL A 241 1.11 2.00 10.76
C VAL A 241 1.08 0.74 9.89
N VAL A 242 1.35 0.87 8.60
CA VAL A 242 1.26 -0.21 7.61
C VAL A 242 2.60 -0.37 6.88
N GLY A 243 2.97 -1.61 6.58
CA GLY A 243 4.08 -1.92 5.67
C GLY A 243 3.87 -3.25 4.92
N ILE A 244 3.58 -3.19 3.62
CA ILE A 244 3.20 -4.36 2.77
C ILE A 244 4.36 -4.89 1.92
N HIS A 245 5.35 -4.04 1.67
CA HIS A 245 6.56 -4.38 0.91
C HIS A 245 7.83 -4.27 1.77
N THR A 246 7.69 -4.24 3.10
CA THR A 246 8.75 -3.96 4.07
C THR A 246 9.52 -5.22 4.46
N CYS A 247 10.32 -5.75 3.54
CA CYS A 247 11.06 -6.99 3.76
C CYS A 247 12.38 -6.81 4.54
N GLY A 248 12.81 -7.87 5.23
CA GLY A 248 14.06 -7.86 5.99
C GLY A 248 13.99 -6.91 7.18
N ASP A 249 14.95 -6.00 7.30
CA ASP A 249 15.01 -5.04 8.42
C ASP A 249 13.91 -3.97 8.36
N LEU A 250 13.32 -3.73 7.18
CA LEU A 250 12.25 -2.75 7.01
C LEU A 250 11.02 -3.10 7.86
N SER A 251 10.59 -4.36 7.89
CA SER A 251 9.45 -4.78 8.73
C SER A 251 9.74 -4.61 10.22
N ARG A 252 10.98 -4.85 10.63
CA ARG A 252 11.43 -4.61 12.00
C ARG A 252 11.27 -3.13 12.34
N ARG A 253 11.71 -2.24 11.44
CA ARG A 253 11.56 -0.78 11.62
C ARG A 253 10.10 -0.34 11.64
N VAL A 254 9.23 -0.90 10.80
CA VAL A 254 7.77 -0.62 10.83
C VAL A 254 7.19 -0.94 12.21
N LEU A 255 7.51 -2.11 12.79
CA LEU A 255 7.08 -2.47 14.14
C LEU A 255 7.62 -1.49 15.20
N GLN A 256 8.88 -1.08 15.08
CA GLN A 256 9.49 -0.10 15.98
C GLN A 256 8.79 1.24 15.92
N LEU A 257 8.50 1.76 14.72
CA LEU A 257 7.75 3.01 14.55
C LEU A 257 6.35 2.92 15.15
N GLY A 258 5.66 1.81 14.90
CA GLY A 258 4.37 1.52 15.52
C GLY A 258 4.42 1.60 17.05
N GLN A 259 5.44 1.00 17.67
CA GLN A 259 5.62 1.08 19.12
C GLN A 259 6.01 2.48 19.61
N LEU A 260 6.99 3.12 18.96
CA LEU A 260 7.53 4.43 19.34
C LEU A 260 6.53 5.57 19.20
N CYS A 261 5.54 5.39 18.34
CA CYS A 261 4.46 6.35 18.09
C CYS A 261 3.13 5.91 18.70
N GLU A 262 3.13 4.86 19.52
CA GLU A 262 1.94 4.33 20.22
C GLU A 262 0.77 4.04 19.26
N ALA A 263 1.08 3.44 18.11
CA ALA A 263 0.09 3.09 17.11
C ALA A 263 -0.96 2.16 17.69
N TYR A 264 -2.23 2.46 17.41
CA TYR A 264 -3.35 1.59 17.77
C TYR A 264 -3.22 0.22 17.10
N ALA A 265 -2.79 0.20 15.83
CA ALA A 265 -2.41 -1.04 15.16
C ALA A 265 -1.20 -0.85 14.26
N THR A 266 -0.36 -1.88 14.19
CA THR A 266 0.72 -2.00 13.21
C THR A 266 0.52 -3.25 12.38
N LEU A 267 0.43 -3.08 11.06
CA LEU A 267 0.18 -4.16 10.10
C LEU A 267 1.39 -4.33 9.20
N VAL A 268 1.96 -5.53 9.18
CA VAL A 268 3.16 -5.82 8.39
C VAL A 268 2.94 -7.08 7.56
N SER A 269 3.26 -6.99 6.27
CA SER A 269 3.30 -8.11 5.33
C SER A 269 4.60 -8.04 4.54
N PRO A 270 5.41 -9.11 4.48
CA PRO A 270 6.60 -9.12 3.64
C PRO A 270 6.32 -9.88 2.35
N CYS A 271 6.26 -9.19 1.24
CA CYS A 271 5.96 -9.89 -0.02
C CYS A 271 7.22 -10.41 -0.77
N CYS A 272 8.44 -9.99 -0.37
CA CYS A 272 9.69 -10.21 -1.12
C CYS A 272 10.74 -11.12 -0.45
N CYS A 273 10.45 -11.73 0.71
CA CYS A 273 11.44 -12.51 1.46
C CYS A 273 11.86 -13.86 0.82
N ILE A 274 11.35 -14.23 -0.36
CA ILE A 274 11.59 -15.53 -1.02
C ILE A 274 13.07 -15.76 -1.38
N ARG A 275 13.83 -14.68 -1.60
CA ARG A 275 15.21 -14.77 -2.12
C ARG A 275 16.20 -14.08 -1.20
N PRO A 276 17.40 -14.66 -0.98
CA PRO A 276 18.47 -13.96 -0.30
C PRO A 276 18.74 -12.62 -1.00
N LEU A 277 18.61 -11.52 -0.28
CA LEU A 277 18.96 -10.21 -0.80
C LEU A 277 20.48 -10.10 -0.89
N LYS A 278 20.98 -9.66 -2.07
CA LYS A 278 22.40 -9.34 -2.26
C LYS A 278 22.81 -8.29 -1.22
N LEU A 279 24.03 -8.41 -0.68
CA LEU A 279 24.55 -7.50 0.36
C LEU A 279 24.34 -6.02 0.03
N LYS A 280 24.64 -5.61 -1.22
CA LYS A 280 24.44 -4.22 -1.70
C LYS A 280 22.98 -3.72 -1.70
N LYS A 281 22.00 -4.61 -1.55
CA LYS A 281 20.56 -4.27 -1.46
C LYS A 281 20.04 -4.32 -0.03
N ARG A 282 20.90 -4.65 0.94
CA ARG A 282 20.58 -4.60 2.36
C ARG A 282 20.85 -3.18 2.82
N LYS A 283 19.80 -2.37 2.98
CA LYS A 283 19.95 -0.98 3.37
C LYS A 283 20.59 -0.90 4.76
N ILE A 284 19.99 -1.57 5.75
CA ILE A 284 20.37 -1.50 7.17
C ILE A 284 20.08 -2.85 7.85
N GLY A 285 20.90 -3.19 8.85
CA GLY A 285 20.66 -4.36 9.72
C GLY A 285 20.92 -5.72 9.07
N SER A 286 20.61 -6.78 9.81
CA SER A 286 20.72 -8.18 9.37
C SER A 286 19.40 -8.94 9.45
N PHE A 287 18.35 -8.31 9.99
CA PHE A 287 17.10 -8.98 10.30
C PHE A 287 16.42 -9.51 9.03
N GLY A 288 16.03 -10.78 9.03
CA GLY A 288 15.26 -11.41 7.96
C GLY A 288 16.00 -11.65 6.63
N TYR A 289 17.22 -11.15 6.45
CA TYR A 289 17.95 -11.27 5.17
C TYR A 289 18.45 -12.70 4.87
N ASP A 290 18.56 -13.53 5.90
CA ASP A 290 18.97 -14.94 5.80
C ASP A 290 17.80 -15.92 5.96
N THR A 291 16.56 -15.44 6.12
CA THR A 291 15.39 -16.31 6.35
C THR A 291 15.22 -17.35 5.26
N ALA A 292 15.41 -16.97 3.99
CA ALA A 292 15.33 -17.90 2.87
C ALA A 292 16.37 -19.03 2.95
N MET A 293 17.56 -18.76 3.50
CA MET A 293 18.60 -19.77 3.72
C MET A 293 18.27 -20.63 4.93
N LYS A 294 17.87 -20.02 6.05
CA LYS A 294 17.46 -20.73 7.27
C LYS A 294 16.27 -21.67 7.03
N ALA A 295 15.28 -21.24 6.26
CA ALA A 295 14.12 -22.06 5.92
C ALA A 295 14.49 -23.35 5.17
N ARG A 296 15.55 -23.33 4.35
CA ARG A 296 16.04 -24.54 3.65
C ARG A 296 16.57 -25.60 4.61
N ASN A 297 17.09 -25.20 5.77
CA ASN A 297 17.58 -26.13 6.78
C ASN A 297 16.44 -26.93 7.44
N PHE A 298 15.18 -26.55 7.24
CA PHE A 298 14.02 -27.28 7.72
C PHE A 298 13.48 -28.29 6.70
N ASN A 299 14.24 -28.65 5.65
CA ASN A 299 13.86 -29.67 4.67
C ASN A 299 12.44 -29.50 4.09
N GLY A 300 12.00 -28.27 3.87
CA GLY A 300 10.67 -27.94 3.34
C GLY A 300 9.52 -27.99 4.35
N GLN A 301 9.77 -28.32 5.62
CA GLN A 301 8.73 -28.35 6.67
C GLN A 301 8.25 -26.95 7.08
N VAL A 302 9.11 -25.94 6.91
CA VAL A 302 8.82 -24.54 7.25
C VAL A 302 9.02 -23.68 6.02
N SER A 303 7.97 -23.00 5.57
CA SER A 303 8.10 -22.05 4.47
C SER A 303 8.89 -20.82 4.91
N VAL A 304 9.53 -20.14 3.95
CA VAL A 304 10.28 -18.90 4.22
C VAL A 304 9.41 -17.86 4.91
N TYR A 305 8.13 -17.78 4.53
CA TYR A 305 7.17 -16.87 5.11
C TYR A 305 6.82 -17.25 6.54
N GLN A 306 6.56 -18.54 6.81
CA GLN A 306 6.27 -19.01 8.17
C GLN A 306 7.41 -18.69 9.12
N LEU A 307 8.65 -19.01 8.72
CA LEU A 307 9.82 -18.72 9.53
C LEU A 307 9.97 -17.22 9.80
N TRP A 308 9.78 -16.39 8.76
CA TRP A 308 9.81 -14.95 8.94
C TRP A 308 8.71 -14.44 9.89
N GLY A 309 7.50 -14.97 9.74
CA GLY A 309 6.35 -14.60 10.57
C GLY A 309 6.64 -14.89 12.05
N TRP A 310 7.23 -16.05 12.35
CA TRP A 310 7.67 -16.39 13.69
C TRP A 310 8.78 -15.47 14.20
N MET A 311 9.76 -15.10 13.36
CA MET A 311 10.81 -14.16 13.74
C MET A 311 10.23 -12.78 14.10
N LEU A 312 9.31 -12.25 13.30
CA LEU A 312 8.65 -10.98 13.61
C LEU A 312 7.76 -11.07 14.84
N TRP A 313 7.00 -12.15 14.98
CA TRP A 313 6.12 -12.33 16.13
C TRP A 313 6.94 -12.40 17.43
N GLY A 314 8.06 -13.14 17.42
CA GLY A 314 9.00 -13.16 18.54
C GLY A 314 9.60 -11.79 18.84
N TYR A 315 9.95 -11.03 17.79
CA TYR A 315 10.45 -9.66 17.93
C TYR A 315 9.41 -8.72 18.56
N ALA A 316 8.18 -8.71 18.04
CA ALA A 316 7.08 -7.90 18.58
C ALA A 316 6.77 -8.26 20.04
N ARG A 317 6.83 -9.55 20.41
CA ARG A 317 6.66 -9.99 21.81
C ARG A 317 7.77 -9.46 22.71
N ALA A 318 9.02 -9.55 22.29
CA ALA A 318 10.16 -9.05 23.06
C ALA A 318 10.06 -7.54 23.27
N MET A 319 9.67 -6.78 22.24
CA MET A 319 9.42 -5.34 22.33
C MET A 319 8.36 -5.00 23.37
N ASN A 320 7.24 -5.72 23.37
CA ASN A 320 6.16 -5.50 24.33
C ASN A 320 6.58 -5.85 25.76
N GLN A 321 7.39 -6.89 25.96
CA GLN A 321 7.94 -7.25 27.27
C GLN A 321 8.86 -6.16 27.81
N GLN A 322 9.79 -5.65 27.00
CA GLN A 322 10.70 -4.57 27.38
C GLN A 322 9.95 -3.28 27.75
N GLN A 323 8.86 -2.97 27.05
CA GLN A 323 8.03 -1.81 27.38
C GLN A 323 7.29 -2.00 28.71
N ALA A 324 6.74 -3.20 28.95
CA ALA A 324 6.09 -3.53 30.20
C ALA A 324 7.05 -3.41 31.40
N GLU A 325 8.30 -3.86 31.26
CA GLU A 325 9.35 -3.72 32.28
C GLU A 325 9.69 -2.27 32.59
N LYS A 326 9.84 -1.43 31.55
CA LYS A 326 10.12 0.01 31.72
C LYS A 326 8.99 0.78 32.38
N SER A 327 7.75 0.38 32.13
CA SER A 327 6.55 1.11 32.58
C SER A 327 6.11 0.85 34.02
N GLY A 328 6.81 -0.03 34.76
CA GLY A 328 6.46 -0.36 36.15
C GLY A 328 5.17 -1.17 36.33
N GLU A 329 4.91 -1.63 37.57
CA GLU A 329 3.88 -2.63 37.87
C GLU A 329 2.42 -2.13 37.67
N GLN A 330 2.18 -0.83 37.80
CA GLN A 330 0.85 -0.23 37.58
C GLN A 330 0.48 -0.08 36.10
N GLN A 331 1.45 -0.04 35.19
CA GLN A 331 1.21 0.07 33.75
C GLN A 331 1.14 -1.30 33.05
N LYS A 332 1.67 -2.37 33.69
CA LYS A 332 1.56 -3.77 33.22
C LYS A 332 0.14 -4.22 32.89
N ARG A 333 -0.89 -3.65 33.52
CA ARG A 333 -2.31 -3.99 33.26
C ARG A 333 -2.94 -3.22 32.09
N ARG A 334 -2.32 -2.15 31.58
CA ARG A 334 -2.94 -1.24 30.59
C ARG A 334 -2.46 -1.44 29.14
N THR A 335 -1.40 -2.22 28.88
CA THR A 335 -0.72 -2.22 27.56
C THR A 335 -0.49 -3.61 26.95
N SER A 336 -1.34 -4.60 27.24
CA SER A 336 -1.21 -5.92 26.60
C SER A 336 -1.61 -5.85 25.12
N HIS A 337 -0.68 -5.60 24.22
CA HIS A 337 -0.98 -5.64 22.79
C HIS A 337 -1.31 -7.08 22.36
N ARG A 338 -2.38 -7.24 21.60
CA ARG A 338 -2.71 -8.49 20.91
C ARG A 338 -1.80 -8.61 19.69
N ILE A 339 -1.05 -9.71 19.59
CA ILE A 339 -0.18 -9.98 18.44
C ILE A 339 -0.78 -11.15 17.69
N ASP A 340 -1.36 -10.87 16.54
CA ASP A 340 -1.97 -11.86 15.65
C ASP A 340 -1.04 -12.14 14.47
N LEU A 341 -0.54 -13.37 14.38
CA LEU A 341 0.13 -13.86 13.18
C LEU A 341 -0.86 -14.67 12.36
N THR A 342 -1.23 -14.17 11.18
CA THR A 342 -2.23 -14.82 10.32
C THR A 342 -1.69 -15.02 8.91
N ALA A 343 -1.83 -16.24 8.40
CA ALA A 343 -1.71 -16.49 6.97
C ALA A 343 -3.02 -16.09 6.28
N GLU A 344 -2.96 -15.65 5.03
CA GLU A 344 -4.16 -15.41 4.22
C GLU A 344 -4.31 -16.52 3.17
N PRO A 345 -5.07 -17.59 3.48
CA PRO A 345 -5.11 -18.82 2.67
C PRO A 345 -5.70 -18.60 1.27
N LEU A 346 -6.44 -17.51 1.08
CA LEU A 346 -7.09 -17.15 -0.19
C LEU A 346 -6.15 -16.43 -1.16
N MET A 347 -4.93 -16.09 -0.76
CA MET A 347 -3.89 -15.71 -1.70
C MET A 347 -3.35 -16.98 -2.36
N LYS A 348 -3.70 -17.19 -3.64
CA LYS A 348 -3.25 -18.35 -4.46
C LYS A 348 -1.72 -18.51 -4.53
N THR A 349 -0.96 -17.53 -4.09
CA THR A 349 0.43 -17.73 -3.73
C THR A 349 0.49 -17.91 -2.22
N ASP A 350 0.89 -19.09 -1.72
CA ASP A 350 1.14 -19.44 -0.30
C ASP A 350 2.22 -18.57 0.39
N LYS A 351 2.16 -17.25 0.18
CA LYS A 351 3.32 -16.37 0.10
C LYS A 351 3.13 -15.01 0.76
N ASN A 352 2.01 -14.76 1.45
CA ASN A 352 1.86 -13.54 2.24
C ASN A 352 1.38 -13.91 3.65
N ILE A 353 2.26 -13.69 4.63
CA ILE A 353 1.95 -13.79 6.05
C ILE A 353 1.84 -12.38 6.59
N TRP A 354 0.75 -12.13 7.31
CA TRP A 354 0.50 -10.87 7.97
C TRP A 354 0.79 -11.00 9.45
N LEU A 355 1.56 -10.05 9.97
CA LEU A 355 1.64 -9.80 11.39
C LEU A 355 0.83 -8.54 11.70
N SER A 356 -0.12 -8.67 12.62
CA SER A 356 -0.86 -7.56 13.20
C SER A 356 -0.48 -7.43 14.67
N VAL A 357 0.00 -6.26 15.07
CA VAL A 357 0.16 -5.88 16.48
C VAL A 357 -0.91 -4.84 16.76
N VAL A 358 -1.88 -5.16 17.62
CA VAL A 358 -3.02 -4.30 17.93
C VAL A 358 -2.97 -3.97 19.42
N ALA A 359 -3.05 -2.70 19.78
CA ALA A 359 -3.20 -2.29 21.17
C ALA A 359 -4.45 -2.96 21.76
N ALA A 360 -4.34 -3.49 22.99
CA ALA A 360 -5.56 -3.90 23.69
C ALA A 360 -6.49 -2.69 23.81
N PRO A 361 -7.82 -2.89 23.80
CA PRO A 361 -8.74 -1.84 24.16
C PRO A 361 -8.38 -1.37 25.56
N THR A 362 -7.74 -0.20 25.67
CA THR A 362 -7.72 0.52 26.93
C THR A 362 -9.15 0.97 27.11
N THR A 363 -9.87 0.38 28.06
CA THR A 363 -11.00 1.08 28.68
C THR A 363 -10.41 2.37 29.24
N ARG A 364 -10.45 3.45 28.44
CA ARG A 364 -10.28 4.80 28.95
C ARG A 364 -11.48 4.99 29.87
N VAL A 365 -11.29 4.69 31.15
CA VAL A 365 -12.15 5.22 32.20
C VAL A 365 -11.88 6.71 32.16
N PHE A 366 -12.70 7.43 31.41
CA PHE A 366 -12.75 8.87 31.53
C PHE A 366 -13.04 9.15 33.01
N PRO A 367 -12.27 10.01 33.69
CA PRO A 367 -12.68 10.48 34.99
C PRO A 367 -14.08 11.05 34.81
N VAL A 368 -15.06 10.42 35.44
CA VAL A 368 -16.37 11.03 35.60
C VAL A 368 -16.09 12.26 36.43
N ASP A 369 -16.22 13.44 35.83
CA ASP A 369 -16.12 14.69 36.57
C ASP A 369 -17.10 14.59 37.74
N SER A 370 -16.54 14.50 38.95
CA SER A 370 -17.30 14.51 40.18
C SER A 370 -17.75 15.95 40.40
N SER A 371 -18.90 16.29 39.82
CA SER A 371 -19.69 17.48 40.15
C SER A 371 -20.38 17.32 41.49
#